data_AF-A0A9W8P2F7-F1
#
_entry.id   AF-A0A9W8P2F7-F1
#
_cell.length_a   1.000
_cell.length_b   1.000
_cell.length_c   1.000
_cell.angle_alpha   90.00
_cell.angle_beta   90.00
_cell.angle_gamma   90.00
#
_symmetry.space_group_name_H-M   'P 1'
#
loop_
_entity.id
_entity.type
_entity.pdbx_description
1 polymer ?
#
loop_
_entity_poly.entity_id
_entity_poly.type
_entity_poly.pdbx_seq_one_letter_code
_entity_poly.pdbx_strand_id
1 'polypeptide(L)'
;MINLPLTIHGLYAKVPRITSFLPWKRPVSSLKKAKSLRLAQQWSGSQRIRNLTRDPSIPRRGLPQLTPRKRAHPVYRQPSVVRQRAAVMRGKRIEAMKALDAGKKDPVNPPSKPIRQRVAQPAQNRGSKHPVPDFRLRHEAAQRKLDALCGYVGRNVPEPRTHDDAVFIEQMQKMNLHHRFITERFINRVRLDEAQDMVEERLRQQAEHDKRAAELRARAKQQQQDCPQPSSQPPPPSTPKSHLNPLKPSQPPASESLRRNWALQEEILRADAEWRAHQARIAAGEIAPNTRLPIQGEWSLWEKARVGLDRLYQEVNEERKARERKAKEERIRREAEAHRAAYAREAEARAEEERFRKQTQEQQAQARMKAAWDERIRRETVLAEELKAAEAEQARLQAAQQQTRSASIPFIPPQSNDPEIYNWEMYERRWAAIKREGVEVVPFALRFDQLPWPMFHFKPTLIDIDDLCEDEISYFVLSTKRPGYQKKYAKERLRHELLHYHPDKFNARVLPYMLEEEREKAVAGASKVTMILHNLLRNSPA
;
A
#
# COMPACT_ATOMS: atom_id res chain seq x y z
N MET A 1 7.67 84.21 6.18
CA MET A 1 7.91 82.99 5.38
C MET A 1 6.63 82.17 5.41
N ILE A 2 5.98 82.07 4.25
CA ILE A 2 4.61 81.58 4.06
C ILE A 2 4.68 80.08 3.77
N ASN A 3 3.98 79.26 4.56
CA ASN A 3 3.82 77.83 4.30
C ASN A 3 2.39 77.55 3.81
N LEU A 4 2.30 77.12 2.56
CA LEU A 4 1.11 76.63 1.87
C LEU A 4 0.77 75.20 2.32
N PRO A 5 -0.51 74.82 2.42
CA PRO A 5 -0.92 73.42 2.44
C PRO A 5 -1.28 72.94 1.03
N LEU A 6 -0.66 71.84 0.60
CA LEU A 6 -0.98 71.11 -0.63
C LEU A 6 -1.88 69.92 -0.30
N THR A 7 -3.14 70.05 -0.67
CA THR A 7 -4.15 68.99 -0.74
C THR A 7 -3.95 68.18 -2.02
N ILE A 8 -3.77 66.85 -1.91
CA ILE A 8 -3.98 65.94 -3.04
C ILE A 8 -4.87 64.78 -2.56
N HIS A 9 -6.11 64.79 -3.06
CA HIS A 9 -7.01 63.65 -3.07
C HIS A 9 -6.54 62.61 -4.08
N GLY A 10 -6.48 61.34 -3.67
CA GLY A 10 -6.10 60.24 -4.56
C GLY A 10 -6.56 58.88 -4.04
N LEU A 11 -7.79 58.52 -4.42
CA LEU A 11 -8.22 57.18 -4.86
C LEU A 11 -7.57 55.96 -4.18
N TYR A 12 -8.26 55.36 -3.20
CA TYR A 12 -8.20 53.91 -3.00
C TYR A 12 -9.60 53.33 -2.81
N ALA A 13 -9.99 52.55 -3.80
CA ALA A 13 -11.24 51.83 -3.89
C ALA A 13 -11.27 50.63 -2.92
N LYS A 14 -12.43 50.50 -2.27
CA LYS A 14 -13.06 49.30 -1.68
C LYS A 14 -12.32 47.96 -1.89
N VAL A 15 -11.72 47.46 -0.81
CA VAL A 15 -11.49 46.02 -0.59
C VAL A 15 -12.32 45.59 0.62
N PRO A 16 -13.23 44.60 0.51
CA PRO A 16 -14.02 44.16 1.65
C PRO A 16 -13.16 43.40 2.66
N ARG A 17 -13.18 43.90 3.90
CA ARG A 17 -12.63 43.23 5.09
C ARG A 17 -13.44 41.96 5.38
N ILE A 18 -12.91 40.80 5.03
CA ILE A 18 -13.32 39.53 5.65
C ILE A 18 -12.56 39.42 6.96
N THR A 19 -13.24 39.80 8.04
CA THR A 19 -12.86 39.47 9.41
C THR A 19 -13.38 38.05 9.74
N SER A 20 -12.71 37.40 10.69
CA SER A 20 -12.97 36.05 11.24
C SER A 20 -12.26 34.87 10.57
N PHE A 21 -11.01 34.62 11.00
CA PHE A 21 -10.54 33.25 11.21
C PHE A 21 -9.75 33.18 12.52
N LEU A 22 -10.22 32.29 13.38
CA LEU A 22 -9.76 32.03 14.74
C LEU A 22 -8.29 31.58 14.78
N PRO A 23 -7.52 31.94 15.83
CA PRO A 23 -6.16 31.45 15.99
C PRO A 23 -6.18 29.98 16.46
N TRP A 24 -5.77 29.06 15.59
CA TRP A 24 -5.43 27.70 16.00
C TRP A 24 -4.21 27.72 16.92
N LYS A 25 -4.44 27.32 18.17
CA LYS A 25 -3.40 27.06 19.18
C LYS A 25 -2.41 26.02 18.65
N ARG A 26 -1.14 26.41 18.50
CA ARG A 26 -0.03 25.48 18.32
C ARG A 26 0.36 24.90 19.69
N PRO A 27 0.48 23.57 19.86
CA PRO A 27 1.16 23.03 21.02
C PRO A 27 2.68 23.27 20.88
N VAL A 28 3.23 23.95 21.88
CA VAL A 28 4.68 24.12 22.05
C VAL A 28 5.21 22.84 22.68
N SER A 29 5.76 21.93 21.88
CA SER A 29 6.59 20.84 22.41
C SER A 29 8.05 21.32 22.48
N SER A 30 8.39 21.94 23.60
CA SER A 30 9.79 22.06 24.04
C SER A 30 10.26 20.72 24.63
N LEU A 31 11.59 20.55 24.69
CA LEU A 31 12.33 19.38 25.15
C LEU A 31 12.42 18.17 24.20
N LYS A 32 13.51 18.17 23.41
CA LYS A 32 14.49 17.07 23.31
C LYS A 32 15.73 17.56 22.56
N LYS A 33 16.61 18.27 23.28
CA LYS A 33 18.00 18.51 22.88
C LYS A 33 18.90 17.86 23.93
N ALA A 34 19.27 16.60 23.70
CA ALA A 34 20.44 15.93 24.27
C ALA A 34 20.41 14.47 23.80
N LYS A 35 21.07 14.14 22.68
CA LYS A 35 21.57 12.76 22.39
C LYS A 35 22.38 12.62 21.09
N SER A 36 22.58 13.65 20.25
CA SER A 36 23.20 13.47 18.93
C SER A 36 24.72 13.71 18.84
N LEU A 37 25.47 13.77 19.94
CA LEU A 37 26.90 14.14 19.92
C LEU A 37 27.91 13.03 20.28
N ARG A 38 27.51 11.76 20.37
CA ARG A 38 28.44 10.65 20.71
C ARG A 38 28.59 9.51 19.71
N LEU A 39 27.90 9.54 18.56
CA LEU A 39 27.96 8.45 17.58
C LEU A 39 28.82 8.74 16.34
N ALA A 40 29.45 9.92 16.24
CA ALA A 40 30.22 10.32 15.06
C ALA A 40 31.75 10.08 15.16
N GLN A 41 32.27 9.49 16.24
CA GLN A 41 33.72 9.34 16.44
C GLN A 41 34.28 7.91 16.33
N GLN A 42 33.47 6.89 16.00
CA GLN A 42 33.92 5.49 16.03
C GLN A 42 34.02 4.80 14.66
N TRP A 43 33.89 5.51 13.53
CA TRP A 43 33.84 4.91 12.19
C TRP A 43 34.90 5.43 11.20
N SER A 44 36.06 5.90 11.69
CA SER A 44 37.23 6.18 10.84
C SER A 44 38.36 5.21 11.12
N GLY A 45 38.20 3.96 10.67
CA GLY A 45 39.20 2.93 10.90
C GLY A 45 38.98 1.67 10.07
N SER A 46 38.72 1.80 8.77
CA SER A 46 38.79 0.64 7.86
C SER A 46 39.67 0.98 6.67
N GLN A 47 40.94 0.57 6.79
CA GLN A 47 41.94 0.73 5.77
C GLN A 47 41.65 -0.13 4.53
N ARG A 48 42.07 0.45 3.41
CA ARG A 48 42.30 -0.15 2.09
C ARG A 48 42.75 -1.61 2.16
N ILE A 49 41.95 -2.51 1.61
CA ILE A 49 42.43 -3.81 1.14
C ILE A 49 42.80 -3.65 -0.34
N ARG A 50 44.10 -3.59 -0.61
CA ARG A 50 44.67 -3.69 -1.96
C ARG A 50 44.59 -5.14 -2.43
N ASN A 51 44.23 -5.32 -3.70
CA ASN A 51 44.30 -6.58 -4.41
C ASN A 51 45.75 -7.10 -4.41
N LEU A 52 45.98 -8.24 -3.76
CA LEU A 52 47.23 -8.99 -3.82
C LEU A 52 47.11 -10.05 -4.92
N THR A 53 47.92 -9.86 -5.95
CA THR A 53 48.21 -10.79 -7.03
C THR A 53 48.80 -12.08 -6.47
N ARG A 54 48.32 -13.23 -6.98
CA ARG A 54 48.79 -14.57 -6.62
C ARG A 54 50.23 -14.79 -7.09
N ASP A 55 51.10 -15.13 -6.14
CA ASP A 55 52.46 -15.64 -6.34
C ASP A 55 52.41 -17.17 -6.65
N PRO A 56 52.98 -17.66 -7.77
CA PRO A 56 52.90 -19.06 -8.19
C PRO A 56 54.01 -19.98 -7.64
N SER A 57 54.68 -19.64 -6.54
CA SER A 57 55.91 -20.35 -6.10
C SER A 57 55.83 -21.17 -4.80
N ILE A 58 54.64 -21.65 -4.37
CA ILE A 58 54.51 -22.44 -3.13
C ILE A 58 54.13 -23.91 -3.42
N PRO A 59 54.94 -24.91 -3.01
CA PRO A 59 54.64 -26.32 -3.22
C PRO A 59 53.56 -26.81 -2.24
N ARG A 60 52.53 -27.47 -2.78
CA ARG A 60 51.43 -28.06 -2.03
C ARG A 60 51.91 -29.25 -1.19
N ARG A 61 51.97 -29.10 0.14
CA ARG A 61 52.05 -30.24 1.07
C ARG A 61 50.68 -30.91 1.20
N GLY A 62 50.69 -32.24 1.08
CA GLY A 62 49.50 -33.09 1.03
C GLY A 62 48.68 -33.11 2.31
N LEU A 63 47.35 -33.14 2.13
CA LEU A 63 46.37 -33.46 3.14
C LEU A 63 46.07 -34.97 3.12
N PRO A 64 45.94 -35.64 4.27
CA PRO A 64 45.68 -37.08 4.33
C PRO A 64 44.22 -37.40 3.97
N GLN A 65 44.03 -38.54 3.31
CA GLN A 65 42.73 -39.06 2.92
C GLN A 65 41.91 -39.48 4.15
N LEU A 66 40.70 -38.95 4.28
CA LEU A 66 39.71 -39.41 5.26
C LEU A 66 38.92 -40.57 4.67
N THR A 67 38.95 -41.71 5.36
CA THR A 67 38.17 -42.91 5.04
C THR A 67 36.69 -42.77 5.44
N PRO A 68 35.77 -43.44 4.74
CA PRO A 68 34.33 -43.32 5.00
C PRO A 68 33.89 -44.09 6.24
N ARG A 69 33.28 -43.38 7.21
CA ARG A 69 32.65 -43.96 8.40
C ARG A 69 31.37 -44.74 8.02
N LYS A 70 31.28 -45.98 8.51
CA LYS A 70 30.13 -46.88 8.40
C LYS A 70 28.88 -46.28 9.06
N ARG A 71 27.74 -46.36 8.36
CA ARG A 71 26.42 -45.93 8.83
C ARG A 71 25.95 -46.85 9.97
N ALA A 72 25.66 -46.28 11.13
CA ALA A 72 24.97 -46.96 12.21
C ALA A 72 23.44 -46.92 11.98
N HIS A 73 22.75 -48.01 12.32
CA HIS A 73 21.31 -48.17 12.21
C HIS A 73 20.52 -47.23 13.14
N PRO A 74 19.31 -46.78 12.75
CA PRO A 74 18.49 -45.87 13.54
C PRO A 74 17.87 -46.60 14.73
N VAL A 75 18.27 -46.20 15.94
CA VAL A 75 17.58 -46.58 17.19
C VAL A 75 16.26 -45.81 17.26
N TYR A 76 15.15 -46.55 17.36
CA TYR A 76 13.82 -45.97 17.59
C TYR A 76 13.78 -45.28 18.95
N ARG A 77 13.89 -43.95 18.97
CA ARG A 77 13.64 -43.15 20.17
C ARG A 77 12.13 -43.01 20.38
N GLN A 78 11.66 -43.46 21.54
CA GLN A 78 10.32 -43.18 22.07
C GLN A 78 10.03 -41.67 21.98
N PRO A 79 8.83 -41.26 21.50
CA PRO A 79 8.48 -39.85 21.39
C PRO A 79 8.46 -39.21 22.77
N SER A 80 9.15 -38.07 22.91
CA SER A 80 9.22 -37.34 24.17
C SER A 80 7.82 -36.98 24.69
N VAL A 81 7.68 -36.89 26.01
CA VAL A 81 6.43 -36.49 26.71
C VAL A 81 5.84 -35.20 26.13
N VAL A 82 6.68 -34.30 25.61
CA VAL A 82 6.28 -33.07 24.92
C VAL A 82 5.53 -33.36 23.61
N ARG A 83 5.98 -34.34 22.81
CA ARG A 83 5.29 -34.77 21.58
C ARG A 83 3.96 -35.47 21.89
N GLN A 84 3.89 -36.25 22.97
CA GLN A 84 2.63 -36.88 23.40
C GLN A 84 1.60 -35.83 23.83
N ARG A 85 2.00 -34.82 24.62
CA ARG A 85 1.10 -33.70 24.98
C ARG A 85 0.66 -32.88 23.76
N ALA A 86 1.56 -32.66 22.80
CA ALA A 86 1.20 -31.96 21.56
C ALA A 86 0.18 -32.74 20.71
N ALA A 87 0.26 -34.08 20.68
CA ALA A 87 -0.71 -34.92 19.99
C ALA A 87 -2.11 -34.85 20.63
N VAL A 88 -2.18 -34.87 21.97
CA VAL A 88 -3.44 -34.72 22.72
C VAL A 88 -4.09 -33.36 22.45
N MET A 89 -3.30 -32.28 22.43
CA MET A 89 -3.82 -30.93 22.14
C MET A 89 -4.32 -30.80 20.70
N ARG A 90 -3.71 -31.51 19.73
CA ARG A 90 -4.21 -31.55 18.34
C ARG A 90 -5.55 -32.29 18.26
N GLY A 91 -5.72 -33.39 18.99
CA GLY A 91 -7.00 -34.11 19.08
C GLY A 91 -8.13 -33.22 19.58
N LYS A 92 -7.92 -32.53 20.71
CA LYS A 92 -8.90 -31.60 21.28
C LYS A 92 -9.27 -30.45 20.35
N ARG A 93 -8.31 -29.93 19.57
CA ARG A 93 -8.55 -28.86 18.59
C ARG A 93 -9.41 -29.33 17.42
N ILE A 94 -9.23 -30.57 16.96
CA ILE A 94 -10.03 -31.17 15.89
C ILE A 94 -11.48 -31.38 16.35
N GLU A 95 -11.69 -31.85 17.59
CA GLU A 95 -13.04 -31.96 18.16
C GLU A 95 -13.72 -30.60 18.32
N ALA A 96 -13.01 -29.58 18.79
CA ALA A 96 -13.54 -28.22 18.91
C ALA A 96 -13.97 -27.63 17.55
N MET A 97 -13.22 -27.92 16.48
CA MET A 97 -13.60 -27.50 15.12
C MET A 97 -14.84 -28.23 14.61
N LYS A 98 -14.97 -29.54 14.88
CA LYS A 98 -16.19 -30.29 14.52
C LYS A 98 -17.43 -29.78 15.25
N ALA A 99 -17.29 -29.33 16.49
CA ALA A 99 -18.39 -28.74 17.26
C ALA A 99 -18.89 -27.40 16.68
N LEU A 100 -17.99 -26.60 16.06
CA LEU A 100 -18.36 -25.33 15.45
C LEU A 100 -19.10 -25.49 14.11
N ASP A 101 -18.79 -26.54 13.34
CA ASP A 101 -19.49 -26.81 12.07
C ASP A 101 -20.90 -27.39 12.28
N ALA A 102 -21.18 -28.02 13.42
CA ALA A 102 -22.53 -28.54 13.73
C ALA A 102 -23.57 -27.44 14.05
N GLY A 103 -23.15 -26.17 14.19
CA GLY A 103 -24.01 -25.06 14.64
C GLY A 103 -24.58 -24.17 13.53
N LYS A 104 -24.22 -24.34 12.25
CA LYS A 104 -24.74 -23.52 11.15
C LYS A 104 -26.09 -24.05 10.66
N LYS A 105 -27.18 -23.58 11.29
CA LYS A 105 -28.53 -23.62 10.72
C LYS A 105 -28.66 -22.62 9.58
N ASP A 106 -29.39 -23.03 8.54
CA ASP A 106 -29.59 -22.31 7.29
C ASP A 106 -30.12 -20.87 7.47
N PRO A 107 -29.66 -19.89 6.66
CA PRO A 107 -30.19 -18.54 6.72
C PRO A 107 -31.62 -18.49 6.15
N VAL A 108 -32.54 -18.06 7.01
CA VAL A 108 -33.93 -17.72 6.69
C VAL A 108 -33.97 -16.59 5.65
N ASN A 109 -34.67 -16.84 4.54
CA ASN A 109 -34.95 -15.89 3.46
C ASN A 109 -35.72 -14.66 3.97
N PRO A 110 -35.27 -13.42 3.73
CA PRO A 110 -36.08 -12.23 4.00
C PRO A 110 -37.13 -12.01 2.88
N PRO A 111 -38.32 -11.46 3.20
CA PRO A 111 -39.41 -11.27 2.26
C PRO A 111 -39.13 -10.12 1.27
N SER A 112 -39.44 -10.38 0.01
CA SER A 112 -39.37 -9.47 -1.14
C SER A 112 -40.39 -8.34 -1.02
N LYS A 113 -39.92 -7.08 -1.14
CA LYS A 113 -40.77 -5.91 -1.35
C LYS A 113 -40.81 -5.55 -2.84
N PRO A 114 -41.96 -5.08 -3.38
CA PRO A 114 -42.11 -4.77 -4.79
C PRO A 114 -41.44 -3.42 -5.14
N ILE A 115 -40.55 -3.46 -6.13
CA ILE A 115 -39.91 -2.29 -6.74
C ILE A 115 -40.91 -1.66 -7.72
N ARG A 116 -41.36 -0.44 -7.41
CA ARG A 116 -42.10 0.42 -8.36
C ARG A 116 -41.13 0.90 -9.44
N GLN A 117 -41.35 0.46 -10.68
CA GLN A 117 -40.73 1.03 -11.88
C GLN A 117 -41.23 2.47 -12.08
N ARG A 118 -40.31 3.45 -12.02
CA ARG A 118 -40.54 4.80 -12.53
C ARG A 118 -39.97 4.85 -13.94
N VAL A 119 -40.87 4.88 -14.92
CA VAL A 119 -40.57 5.13 -16.33
C VAL A 119 -40.09 6.59 -16.45
N ALA A 120 -38.82 6.79 -16.79
CA ALA A 120 -38.28 8.09 -17.19
C ALA A 120 -38.16 8.12 -18.72
N GLN A 121 -38.80 9.11 -19.34
CA GLN A 121 -38.76 9.35 -20.78
C GLN A 121 -37.37 9.84 -21.24
N PRO A 122 -36.97 9.60 -22.49
CA PRO A 122 -35.69 10.05 -23.01
C PRO A 122 -35.76 11.54 -23.42
N ALA A 123 -34.94 12.36 -22.76
CA ALA A 123 -34.67 13.72 -23.21
C ALA A 123 -33.76 13.68 -24.44
N GLN A 124 -34.22 14.29 -25.54
CA GLN A 124 -33.48 14.49 -26.77
C GLN A 124 -32.25 15.37 -26.51
N ASN A 125 -31.06 14.79 -26.69
CA ASN A 125 -29.80 15.49 -26.52
C ASN A 125 -29.39 16.14 -27.85
N ARG A 126 -29.53 17.47 -27.94
CA ARG A 126 -29.03 18.27 -29.07
C ARG A 126 -27.50 18.29 -29.05
N GLY A 127 -26.91 18.01 -30.20
CA GLY A 127 -25.47 17.91 -30.39
C GLY A 127 -24.72 19.19 -30.02
N SER A 128 -23.82 19.06 -29.05
CA SER A 128 -22.71 19.98 -28.82
C SER A 128 -21.42 19.23 -29.19
N LYS A 129 -20.88 19.55 -30.36
CA LYS A 129 -19.56 19.09 -30.81
C LYS A 129 -18.50 19.95 -30.12
N HIS A 130 -18.12 19.60 -28.90
CA HIS A 130 -16.84 20.03 -28.35
C HIS A 130 -15.85 18.87 -28.43
N PRO A 131 -14.64 19.08 -28.97
CA PRO A 131 -13.61 18.05 -29.02
C PRO A 131 -13.22 17.68 -27.59
N VAL A 132 -13.40 16.42 -27.24
CA VAL A 132 -12.93 15.86 -25.96
C VAL A 132 -11.40 15.98 -25.95
N PRO A 133 -10.80 16.68 -24.97
CA PRO A 133 -9.36 16.83 -24.93
C PRO A 133 -8.70 15.47 -24.68
N ASP A 134 -7.73 15.14 -25.52
CA ASP A 134 -7.00 13.88 -25.45
C ASP A 134 -6.14 13.84 -24.16
N PHE A 135 -6.63 13.10 -23.16
CA PHE A 135 -6.02 13.00 -21.83
C PHE A 135 -4.64 12.32 -21.86
N ARG A 136 -4.31 11.56 -22.91
CA ARG A 136 -2.99 10.89 -23.03
C ARG A 136 -1.85 11.89 -23.19
N LEU A 137 -2.05 12.95 -23.99
CA LEU A 137 -1.04 13.98 -24.23
C LEU A 137 -0.70 14.81 -22.97
N ARG A 138 -1.67 14.99 -22.06
CA ARG A 138 -1.44 15.68 -20.79
C ARG A 138 -0.69 14.82 -19.78
N HIS A 139 -0.94 13.50 -19.78
CA HIS A 139 -0.22 12.56 -18.92
C HIS A 139 1.25 12.44 -19.32
N GLU A 140 1.55 12.33 -20.63
CA GLU A 140 2.95 12.28 -21.10
C GLU A 140 3.71 13.58 -20.83
N ALA A 141 3.07 14.75 -20.98
CA ALA A 141 3.70 16.03 -20.64
C ALA A 141 3.93 16.19 -19.14
N ALA A 142 3.03 15.67 -18.29
CA ALA A 142 3.21 15.64 -16.84
C ALA A 142 4.32 14.67 -16.42
N GLN A 143 4.37 13.47 -17.03
CA GLN A 143 5.42 12.47 -16.79
C GLN A 143 6.80 13.02 -17.19
N ARG A 144 6.93 13.66 -18.37
CA ARG A 144 8.17 14.30 -18.81
C ARG A 144 8.63 15.43 -17.88
N LYS A 145 7.70 16.21 -17.31
CA LYS A 145 8.03 17.21 -16.29
C LYS A 145 8.48 16.56 -14.98
N LEU A 146 7.86 15.46 -14.58
CA LEU A 146 8.24 14.73 -13.38
C LEU A 146 9.60 14.06 -13.53
N ASP A 147 9.88 13.45 -14.68
CA ASP A 147 11.16 12.82 -15.02
C ASP A 147 12.29 13.85 -15.14
N ALA A 148 12.00 15.05 -15.67
CA ALA A 148 12.95 16.17 -15.69
C ALA A 148 13.28 16.68 -14.28
N LEU A 149 12.30 16.70 -13.37
CA LEU A 149 12.51 17.07 -11.96
C LEU A 149 13.23 15.96 -11.17
N CYS A 150 12.92 14.70 -11.44
CA CYS A 150 13.55 13.55 -10.78
C CYS A 150 14.98 13.31 -11.27
N GLY A 151 15.24 13.52 -12.57
CA GLY A 151 16.58 13.50 -13.16
C GLY A 151 17.53 14.55 -12.57
N TYR A 152 16.98 15.64 -12.01
CA TYR A 152 17.74 16.69 -11.31
C TYR A 152 18.11 16.31 -9.86
N VAL A 153 17.46 15.29 -9.29
CA VAL A 153 17.53 14.94 -7.86
C VAL A 153 18.28 13.60 -7.61
N GLY A 154 18.44 12.78 -8.65
CA GLY A 154 19.06 11.47 -8.55
C GLY A 154 20.54 11.43 -8.90
N ARG A 155 21.42 11.90 -8.00
CA ARG A 155 22.76 11.32 -7.68
C ARG A 155 23.62 12.33 -6.90
N ASN A 156 24.04 11.90 -5.70
CA ASN A 156 24.94 12.58 -4.77
C ASN A 156 24.41 13.91 -4.22
N VAL A 157 24.76 14.25 -2.98
CA VAL A 157 24.68 15.65 -2.53
C VAL A 157 25.45 16.43 -3.60
N PRO A 158 24.82 17.35 -4.35
CA PRO A 158 25.57 18.07 -5.37
C PRO A 158 26.69 18.78 -4.63
N GLU A 159 27.94 18.45 -4.96
CA GLU A 159 29.05 19.33 -4.66
C GLU A 159 28.63 20.73 -5.14
N PRO A 160 28.81 21.78 -4.32
CA PRO A 160 28.40 23.12 -4.70
C PRO A 160 29.01 23.43 -6.07
N ARG A 161 28.15 23.53 -7.09
CA ARG A 161 28.58 23.65 -8.48
C ARG A 161 29.03 25.07 -8.78
N THR A 162 28.59 26.00 -7.96
CA THR A 162 28.93 27.42 -8.03
C THR A 162 29.49 27.88 -6.70
N HIS A 163 30.31 28.93 -6.74
CA HIS A 163 30.82 29.59 -5.53
C HIS A 163 29.66 30.10 -4.66
N ASP A 164 28.58 30.58 -5.29
CA ASP A 164 27.39 31.07 -4.61
C ASP A 164 26.66 29.95 -3.82
N ASP A 165 26.62 28.72 -4.35
CA ASP A 165 26.08 27.56 -3.62
C ASP A 165 26.90 27.25 -2.36
N ALA A 166 28.23 27.37 -2.45
CA ALA A 166 29.11 27.15 -1.31
C ALA A 166 28.92 28.23 -0.23
N VAL A 167 28.85 29.51 -0.61
CA VAL A 167 28.60 30.64 0.29
C VAL A 167 27.23 30.52 0.96
N PHE A 168 26.21 30.10 0.22
CA PHE A 168 24.86 29.86 0.75
C PHE A 168 24.84 28.71 1.77
N ILE A 169 25.50 27.59 1.46
CA ILE A 169 25.62 26.45 2.39
C ILE A 169 26.35 26.86 3.66
N GLU A 170 27.42 27.64 3.54
CA GLU A 170 28.19 28.15 4.68
C GLU A 170 27.36 29.10 5.56
N GLN A 171 26.60 30.02 4.97
CA GLN A 171 25.66 30.88 5.70
C GLN A 171 24.56 30.08 6.41
N MET A 172 24.00 29.06 5.75
CA MET A 172 22.99 28.15 6.34
C MET A 172 23.55 27.33 7.50
N GLN A 173 24.83 26.95 7.45
CA GLN A 173 25.52 26.29 8.56
C GLN A 173 25.75 27.26 9.72
N LYS A 174 26.19 28.49 9.45
CA LYS A 174 26.35 29.55 10.47
C LYS A 174 25.04 29.86 11.21
N MET A 175 23.91 29.79 10.52
CA MET A 175 22.57 29.97 11.12
C MET A 175 21.97 28.70 11.75
N ASN A 176 22.69 27.57 11.75
CA ASN A 176 22.18 26.28 12.23
C ASN A 176 20.89 25.80 11.50
N LEU A 177 20.64 26.28 10.29
CA LEU A 177 19.46 25.94 9.48
C LEU A 177 19.73 24.76 8.52
N HIS A 178 20.99 24.44 8.25
CA HIS A 178 21.39 23.39 7.33
C HIS A 178 20.79 22.02 7.68
N HIS A 179 20.85 21.62 8.96
CA HIS A 179 20.28 20.34 9.40
C HIS A 179 18.75 20.29 9.25
N ARG A 180 18.07 21.40 9.57
CA ARG A 180 16.60 21.52 9.41
C ARG A 180 16.21 21.42 7.94
N PHE A 181 16.96 22.06 7.05
CA PHE A 181 16.74 22.02 5.61
C PHE A 181 16.96 20.62 5.03
N ILE A 182 18.02 19.91 5.44
CA ILE A 182 18.25 18.51 5.03
C ILE A 182 17.10 17.61 5.50
N THR A 183 16.67 17.78 6.74
CA THR A 183 15.58 16.98 7.32
C THR A 183 14.27 17.22 6.58
N GLU A 184 13.89 18.47 6.33
CA GLU A 184 12.70 18.83 5.55
C GLU A 184 12.78 18.30 4.11
N ARG A 185 13.95 18.38 3.46
CA ARG A 185 14.16 17.82 2.12
C ARG A 185 13.99 16.31 2.10
N PHE A 186 14.51 15.60 3.11
CA PHE A 186 14.32 14.16 3.26
C PHE A 186 12.84 13.80 3.45
N ILE A 187 12.14 14.50 4.35
CA ILE A 187 10.70 14.30 4.59
C ILE A 187 9.89 14.52 3.31
N ASN A 188 10.19 15.59 2.57
CA ASN A 188 9.49 15.87 1.31
C ASN A 188 9.78 14.83 0.22
N ARG A 189 10.97 14.22 0.21
CA ARG A 189 11.28 13.12 -0.69
C ARG A 189 10.46 11.87 -0.35
N VAL A 190 10.42 11.48 0.92
CA VAL A 190 9.60 10.34 1.36
C VAL A 190 8.13 10.54 1.00
N ARG A 191 7.58 11.75 1.22
CA ARG A 191 6.21 12.08 0.81
C ARG A 191 5.98 12.02 -0.70
N LEU A 192 6.98 12.37 -1.50
CA LEU A 192 6.89 12.30 -2.96
C LEU A 192 6.89 10.85 -3.42
N ASP A 193 7.75 10.01 -2.85
CA ASP A 193 7.81 8.57 -3.14
C ASP A 193 6.49 7.89 -2.74
N GLU A 194 5.94 8.18 -1.56
CA GLU A 194 4.61 7.71 -1.13
C GLU A 194 3.48 8.14 -2.09
N ALA A 195 3.54 9.39 -2.58
CA ALA A 195 2.55 9.88 -3.54
C ALA A 195 2.68 9.19 -4.91
N GLN A 196 3.90 8.84 -5.34
CA GLN A 196 4.14 8.05 -6.55
C GLN A 196 3.55 6.64 -6.41
N ASP A 197 3.83 5.96 -5.29
CA ASP A 197 3.26 4.63 -5.01
C ASP A 197 1.73 4.65 -5.03
N MET A 198 1.10 5.70 -4.46
CA MET A 198 -0.35 5.86 -4.51
C MET A 198 -0.90 6.06 -5.93
N VAL A 199 -0.17 6.75 -6.81
CA VAL A 199 -0.57 6.93 -8.22
C VAL A 199 -0.44 5.61 -8.98
N GLU A 200 0.65 4.88 -8.79
CA GLU A 200 0.84 3.56 -9.42
C GLU A 200 -0.24 2.57 -8.97
N GLU A 201 -0.59 2.56 -7.69
CA GLU A 201 -1.65 1.71 -7.15
C GLU A 201 -3.03 2.06 -7.73
N ARG A 202 -3.35 3.35 -7.89
CA ARG A 202 -4.58 3.77 -8.58
C ARG A 202 -4.61 3.33 -10.04
N LEU A 203 -3.49 3.42 -10.74
CA LEU A 203 -3.38 2.95 -12.14
C LEU A 203 -3.58 1.43 -12.23
N ARG A 204 -3.05 0.65 -11.28
CA ARG A 204 -3.31 -0.80 -11.18
C ARG A 204 -4.79 -1.10 -10.96
N GLN A 205 -5.43 -0.42 -10.00
CA GLN A 205 -6.85 -0.59 -9.72
C GLN A 205 -7.73 -0.24 -10.93
N GLN A 206 -7.35 0.80 -11.67
CA GLN A 206 -8.04 1.18 -12.90
C GLN A 206 -7.88 0.11 -13.99
N ALA A 207 -6.67 -0.44 -14.18
CA ALA A 207 -6.43 -1.53 -15.13
C ALA A 207 -7.21 -2.80 -14.75
N GLU A 208 -7.32 -3.14 -13.46
CA GLU A 208 -8.15 -4.26 -12.99
C GLU A 208 -9.65 -4.01 -13.25
N HIS A 209 -10.13 -2.79 -13.00
CA HIS A 209 -11.51 -2.42 -13.29
C HIS A 209 -11.82 -2.53 -14.79
N ASP A 210 -10.92 -2.04 -15.65
CA ASP A 210 -11.06 -2.15 -17.11
C ASP A 210 -11.02 -3.60 -17.59
N LYS A 211 -10.18 -4.45 -16.99
CA LYS A 211 -10.15 -5.89 -17.24
C LYS A 211 -11.49 -6.55 -16.87
N ARG A 212 -12.03 -6.27 -15.68
CA ARG A 212 -13.35 -6.77 -15.26
C ARG A 212 -14.46 -6.28 -16.19
N ALA A 213 -14.42 -5.02 -16.62
CA ALA A 213 -15.38 -4.48 -17.57
C ALA A 213 -15.29 -5.18 -18.94
N ALA A 214 -14.08 -5.51 -19.39
CA ALA A 214 -13.87 -6.28 -20.62
C ALA A 214 -14.43 -7.72 -20.50
N GLU A 215 -14.19 -8.39 -19.37
CA GLU A 215 -14.74 -9.72 -19.07
C GLU A 215 -16.28 -9.71 -19.05
N LEU A 216 -16.89 -8.72 -18.41
CA LEU A 216 -18.35 -8.56 -18.40
C LEU A 216 -18.91 -8.32 -19.80
N ARG A 217 -18.24 -7.51 -20.64
CA ARG A 217 -18.65 -7.31 -22.04
C ARG A 217 -18.51 -8.60 -22.86
N ALA A 218 -17.45 -9.38 -22.64
CA ALA A 218 -17.27 -10.67 -23.30
C ALA A 218 -18.38 -11.66 -22.90
N ARG A 219 -18.71 -11.72 -21.60
CA ARG A 219 -19.80 -12.56 -21.08
C ARG A 219 -21.17 -12.13 -21.61
N ALA A 220 -21.43 -10.83 -21.71
CA ALA A 220 -22.66 -10.31 -22.31
C ALA A 220 -22.76 -10.68 -23.80
N LYS A 221 -21.66 -10.65 -24.55
CA LYS A 221 -21.63 -11.12 -25.95
C LYS A 221 -21.91 -12.61 -26.07
N GLN A 222 -21.34 -13.44 -25.20
CA GLN A 222 -21.64 -14.88 -25.16
C GLN A 222 -23.13 -15.11 -24.87
N GLN A 223 -23.71 -14.43 -23.88
CA GLN A 223 -25.13 -14.53 -23.58
C GLN A 223 -26.04 -14.10 -24.75
N GLN A 224 -25.63 -13.12 -25.55
CA GLN A 224 -26.35 -12.73 -26.76
C GLN A 224 -26.27 -13.79 -27.88
N GLN A 225 -25.20 -14.59 -27.92
CA GLN A 225 -25.07 -15.70 -28.86
C GLN A 225 -25.85 -16.94 -28.39
N ASP A 226 -25.91 -17.17 -27.08
CA ASP A 226 -26.59 -18.32 -26.48
C ASP A 226 -28.10 -18.12 -26.31
N CYS A 227 -28.58 -16.87 -26.33
CA CYS A 227 -30.02 -16.61 -26.41
C CYS A 227 -30.52 -17.04 -27.80
N PRO A 228 -31.34 -18.11 -27.91
CA PRO A 228 -31.97 -18.45 -29.17
C PRO A 228 -32.77 -17.22 -29.62
N GLN A 229 -32.44 -16.72 -30.80
CA GLN A 229 -33.20 -15.63 -31.43
C GLN A 229 -34.69 -16.00 -31.31
N PRO A 230 -35.53 -15.16 -30.68
CA PRO A 230 -36.96 -15.40 -30.68
C PRO A 230 -37.35 -15.50 -32.15
N SER A 231 -37.86 -16.69 -32.51
CA SER A 231 -38.32 -17.01 -33.85
C SER A 231 -39.07 -15.81 -34.41
N SER A 232 -38.50 -15.22 -35.44
CA SER A 232 -39.08 -14.12 -36.20
C SER A 232 -40.49 -14.52 -36.61
N GLN A 233 -41.50 -13.99 -35.90
CA GLN A 233 -42.80 -13.82 -36.51
C GLN A 233 -42.59 -12.89 -37.71
N PRO A 234 -43.08 -13.29 -38.90
CA PRO A 234 -42.85 -12.55 -40.12
C PRO A 234 -43.55 -11.18 -40.05
N PRO A 235 -42.90 -10.09 -40.48
CA PRO A 235 -43.58 -8.84 -40.75
C PRO A 235 -44.52 -8.99 -41.96
N PRO A 236 -45.63 -8.21 -42.02
CA PRO A 236 -46.53 -8.20 -43.16
C PRO A 236 -45.83 -7.72 -44.45
N PRO A 237 -46.34 -8.12 -45.63
CA PRO A 237 -45.61 -8.05 -46.89
C PRO A 237 -45.52 -6.62 -47.42
N SER A 238 -44.30 -6.15 -47.66
CA SER A 238 -44.06 -5.04 -48.58
C SER A 238 -42.80 -5.28 -49.40
N THR A 239 -43.05 -5.75 -50.63
CA THR A 239 -42.33 -5.47 -51.89
C THR A 239 -40.86 -5.90 -52.05
N PRO A 240 -40.51 -6.57 -53.16
CA PRO A 240 -39.16 -7.09 -53.39
C PRO A 240 -38.26 -6.06 -54.06
N LYS A 241 -37.00 -5.96 -53.59
CA LYS A 241 -35.88 -5.53 -54.44
C LYS A 241 -34.74 -6.55 -54.31
N SER A 242 -34.57 -7.23 -55.43
CA SER A 242 -33.51 -8.16 -55.81
C SER A 242 -32.11 -7.58 -55.62
N HIS A 243 -31.21 -8.33 -54.99
CA HIS A 243 -29.81 -8.37 -55.40
C HIS A 243 -29.25 -9.79 -55.23
N LEU A 244 -28.97 -10.37 -56.39
CA LEU A 244 -28.37 -11.67 -56.64
C LEU A 244 -26.89 -11.68 -56.22
N ASN A 245 -26.42 -12.83 -55.73
CA ASN A 245 -25.05 -13.29 -55.92
C ASN A 245 -24.97 -14.83 -55.82
N PRO A 246 -24.01 -15.48 -56.48
CA PRO A 246 -24.31 -16.55 -57.43
C PRO A 246 -24.12 -17.94 -56.84
N LEU A 247 -25.05 -18.83 -57.16
CA LEU A 247 -24.86 -20.26 -56.99
C LEU A 247 -23.76 -20.77 -57.93
N LYS A 248 -22.87 -21.57 -57.34
CA LYS A 248 -21.95 -22.48 -58.03
C LYS A 248 -22.71 -23.36 -59.02
N PRO A 249 -22.08 -23.73 -60.16
CA PRO A 249 -22.72 -24.52 -61.20
C PRO A 249 -23.14 -25.89 -60.67
N SER A 250 -24.45 -26.14 -60.78
CA SER A 250 -25.09 -27.43 -60.65
C SER A 250 -24.46 -28.41 -61.63
N GLN A 251 -24.11 -29.60 -61.12
CA GLN A 251 -23.87 -30.77 -61.95
C GLN A 251 -25.06 -30.98 -62.92
N PRO A 252 -24.80 -31.43 -64.16
CA PRO A 252 -25.87 -31.74 -65.10
C PRO A 252 -26.78 -32.83 -64.51
N PRO A 253 -28.10 -32.75 -64.68
CA PRO A 253 -29.02 -33.74 -64.13
C PRO A 253 -28.71 -35.11 -64.72
N ALA A 254 -28.72 -36.13 -63.87
CA ALA A 254 -28.57 -37.55 -64.19
C ALA A 254 -29.61 -38.10 -65.20
N SER A 255 -30.40 -37.25 -65.86
CA SER A 255 -31.54 -37.63 -66.69
C SER A 255 -31.15 -38.11 -68.09
N GLU A 256 -29.98 -37.77 -68.63
CA GLU A 256 -29.63 -38.19 -70.00
C GLU A 256 -29.06 -39.62 -70.06
N SER A 257 -28.23 -40.01 -69.08
CA SER A 257 -27.74 -41.40 -68.99
C SER A 257 -28.84 -42.37 -68.59
N LEU A 258 -29.73 -41.98 -67.66
CA LEU A 258 -30.90 -42.77 -67.28
C LEU A 258 -31.88 -42.92 -68.46
N ARG A 259 -32.08 -41.88 -69.28
CA ARG A 259 -32.92 -42.00 -70.50
C ARG A 259 -32.31 -42.93 -71.54
N ARG A 260 -30.99 -42.89 -71.76
CA ARG A 260 -30.29 -43.80 -72.69
C ARG A 260 -30.36 -45.26 -72.20
N ASN A 261 -30.17 -45.49 -70.91
CA ASN A 261 -30.28 -46.83 -70.33
C ASN A 261 -31.70 -47.38 -70.39
N TRP A 262 -32.71 -46.52 -70.17
CA TRP A 262 -34.13 -46.93 -70.30
C TRP A 262 -34.50 -47.29 -71.74
N ALA A 263 -34.07 -46.48 -72.71
CA ALA A 263 -34.31 -46.76 -74.13
C ALA A 263 -33.68 -48.09 -74.58
N LEU A 264 -32.45 -48.37 -74.15
CA LEU A 264 -31.77 -49.65 -74.43
C LEU A 264 -32.52 -50.83 -73.79
N GLN A 265 -33.05 -50.66 -72.58
CA GLN A 265 -33.80 -51.69 -71.89
C GLN A 265 -35.13 -52.01 -72.57
N GLU A 266 -35.83 -51.02 -73.13
CA GLU A 266 -37.02 -51.25 -73.97
C GLU A 266 -36.68 -51.99 -75.27
N GLU A 267 -35.54 -51.69 -75.90
CA GLU A 267 -35.09 -52.37 -77.12
C GLU A 267 -34.79 -53.86 -76.86
N ILE A 268 -34.13 -54.18 -75.74
CA ILE A 268 -33.88 -55.57 -75.32
C ILE A 268 -35.20 -56.32 -75.05
N LEU A 269 -36.15 -55.69 -74.36
CA LEU A 269 -37.44 -56.30 -74.06
C LEU A 269 -38.27 -56.55 -75.32
N ARG A 270 -38.20 -55.67 -76.32
CA ARG A 270 -38.84 -55.90 -77.64
C ARG A 270 -38.20 -57.07 -78.37
N ALA A 271 -36.88 -57.14 -78.42
CA ALA A 271 -36.16 -58.23 -79.08
C ALA A 271 -36.46 -59.61 -78.42
N ASP A 272 -36.55 -59.66 -77.08
CA ASP A 272 -36.92 -60.89 -76.37
C ASP A 272 -38.39 -61.29 -76.61
N ALA A 273 -39.31 -60.32 -76.69
CA ALA A 273 -40.70 -60.57 -77.04
C ALA A 273 -40.84 -61.14 -78.47
N GLU A 274 -40.12 -60.57 -79.43
CA GLU A 274 -40.08 -61.06 -80.82
C GLU A 274 -39.49 -62.48 -80.91
N TRP A 275 -38.42 -62.74 -80.16
CA TRP A 275 -37.82 -64.08 -80.07
C TRP A 275 -38.79 -65.11 -79.49
N ARG A 276 -39.48 -64.78 -78.38
CA ARG A 276 -40.49 -65.67 -77.78
C ARG A 276 -41.68 -65.89 -78.71
N ALA A 277 -42.14 -64.85 -79.41
CA ALA A 277 -43.19 -64.98 -80.41
C ALA A 277 -42.75 -65.91 -81.56
N HIS A 278 -41.51 -65.81 -82.02
CA HIS A 278 -40.96 -66.73 -83.01
C HIS A 278 -40.90 -68.18 -82.51
N GLN A 279 -40.43 -68.40 -81.28
CA GLN A 279 -40.42 -69.72 -80.64
C GLN A 279 -41.84 -70.30 -80.50
N ALA A 280 -42.83 -69.48 -80.16
CA ALA A 280 -44.23 -69.89 -80.09
C ALA A 280 -44.77 -70.31 -81.47
N ARG A 281 -44.38 -69.63 -82.56
CA ARG A 281 -44.77 -70.00 -83.93
C ARG A 281 -44.13 -71.30 -84.41
N ILE A 282 -42.89 -71.57 -83.99
CA ILE A 282 -42.25 -72.88 -84.21
C ILE A 282 -43.02 -73.97 -83.44
N ALA A 283 -43.35 -73.74 -82.17
CA ALA A 283 -44.09 -74.68 -81.34
C ALA A 283 -45.52 -74.96 -81.87
N ALA A 284 -46.15 -73.96 -82.47
CA ALA A 284 -47.47 -74.08 -83.12
C ALA A 284 -47.43 -74.79 -84.49
N GLY A 285 -46.24 -75.13 -85.01
CA GLY A 285 -46.07 -75.77 -86.31
C GLY A 285 -46.31 -74.87 -87.52
N GLU A 286 -46.50 -73.56 -87.31
CA GLU A 286 -46.67 -72.58 -88.39
C GLU A 286 -45.40 -72.36 -89.21
N ILE A 287 -44.24 -72.65 -88.61
CA ILE A 287 -42.91 -72.46 -89.19
C ILE A 287 -42.09 -73.72 -88.91
N ALA A 288 -41.32 -74.20 -89.90
CA ALA A 288 -40.46 -75.35 -89.73
C ALA A 288 -39.38 -75.06 -88.65
N PRO A 289 -39.01 -76.04 -87.81
CA PRO A 289 -38.05 -75.83 -86.72
C PRO A 289 -36.63 -75.40 -87.16
N ASN A 290 -36.34 -75.46 -88.47
CA ASN A 290 -35.07 -75.03 -89.07
C ASN A 290 -35.16 -73.71 -89.85
N THR A 291 -36.28 -73.00 -89.80
CA THR A 291 -36.39 -71.69 -90.47
C THR A 291 -35.55 -70.67 -89.71
N ARG A 292 -34.35 -70.37 -90.24
CA ARG A 292 -33.51 -69.28 -89.73
C ARG A 292 -34.31 -67.98 -89.81
N LEU A 293 -34.44 -67.28 -88.68
CA LEU A 293 -34.93 -65.91 -88.68
C LEU A 293 -34.16 -65.09 -89.72
N PRO A 294 -34.82 -64.23 -90.51
CA PRO A 294 -34.15 -63.28 -91.38
C PRO A 294 -33.57 -62.14 -90.54
N ILE A 295 -32.67 -62.46 -89.61
CA ILE A 295 -31.78 -61.50 -88.97
C ILE A 295 -30.59 -61.39 -89.93
N GLN A 296 -30.83 -60.72 -91.07
CA GLN A 296 -29.77 -60.33 -91.98
C GLN A 296 -29.02 -59.17 -91.34
N GLY A 297 -27.91 -59.50 -90.69
CA GLY A 297 -27.03 -58.55 -90.05
C GLY A 297 -26.97 -58.75 -88.54
N GLU A 298 -25.79 -59.18 -88.09
CA GLU A 298 -25.34 -59.09 -86.71
C GLU A 298 -25.89 -60.11 -85.70
N TRP A 299 -25.29 -61.31 -85.73
CA TRP A 299 -24.90 -62.05 -84.51
C TRP A 299 -23.89 -61.26 -83.62
N SER A 300 -23.86 -59.93 -83.74
CA SER A 300 -22.95 -59.04 -83.06
C SER A 300 -23.62 -58.37 -81.85
N LEU A 301 -24.94 -58.20 -81.81
CA LEU A 301 -25.62 -57.45 -80.75
C LEU A 301 -25.64 -58.18 -79.39
N TRP A 302 -25.91 -59.47 -79.34
CA TRP A 302 -25.89 -60.24 -78.09
C TRP A 302 -24.48 -60.48 -77.54
N GLU A 303 -23.49 -60.65 -78.41
CA GLU A 303 -22.09 -60.81 -78.01
C GLU A 303 -21.47 -59.46 -77.61
N LYS A 304 -21.81 -58.36 -78.32
CA LYS A 304 -21.53 -56.99 -77.88
C LYS A 304 -22.24 -56.67 -76.55
N ALA A 305 -23.47 -57.15 -76.33
CA ALA A 305 -24.17 -56.98 -75.06
C ALA A 305 -23.52 -57.77 -73.92
N ARG A 306 -23.07 -59.00 -74.16
CA ARG A 306 -22.35 -59.81 -73.16
C ARG A 306 -20.98 -59.22 -72.82
N VAL A 307 -20.19 -58.84 -73.82
CA VAL A 307 -18.89 -58.14 -73.63
C VAL A 307 -19.11 -56.78 -72.95
N GLY A 308 -20.19 -56.08 -73.28
CA GLY A 308 -20.61 -54.85 -72.61
C GLY A 308 -21.00 -55.08 -71.14
N LEU A 309 -21.69 -56.19 -70.84
CA LEU A 309 -22.08 -56.55 -69.47
C LEU A 309 -20.85 -56.94 -68.63
N ASP A 310 -19.94 -57.76 -69.17
CA ASP A 310 -18.69 -58.14 -68.50
C ASP A 310 -17.83 -56.90 -68.21
N ARG A 311 -17.77 -55.95 -69.15
CA ARG A 311 -17.10 -54.66 -68.95
C ARG A 311 -17.76 -53.82 -67.85
N LEU A 312 -19.10 -53.73 -67.84
CA LEU A 312 -19.83 -53.05 -66.76
C LEU A 312 -19.61 -53.72 -65.40
N TYR A 313 -19.58 -55.05 -65.34
CA TYR A 313 -19.26 -55.78 -64.11
C TYR A 313 -17.84 -55.51 -63.62
N GLN A 314 -16.87 -55.43 -64.53
CA GLN A 314 -15.50 -55.05 -64.20
C GLN A 314 -15.43 -53.62 -63.68
N GLU A 315 -16.06 -52.66 -64.37
CA GLU A 315 -16.11 -51.25 -63.97
C GLU A 315 -16.78 -51.09 -62.58
N VAL A 316 -17.90 -51.77 -62.33
CA VAL A 316 -18.58 -51.75 -61.02
C VAL A 316 -17.72 -52.39 -59.92
N ASN A 317 -17.01 -53.48 -60.22
CA ASN A 317 -16.11 -54.11 -59.25
C ASN A 317 -14.86 -53.26 -58.96
N GLU A 318 -14.32 -52.59 -59.97
CA GLU A 318 -13.22 -51.63 -59.79
C GLU A 318 -13.68 -50.41 -59.00
N GLU A 319 -14.88 -49.89 -59.26
CA GLU A 319 -15.46 -48.80 -58.50
C GLU A 319 -15.69 -49.21 -57.04
N ARG A 320 -16.21 -50.42 -56.80
CA ARG A 320 -16.36 -50.97 -55.45
C ARG A 320 -15.02 -51.09 -54.74
N LYS A 321 -14.00 -51.66 -55.40
CA LYS A 321 -12.62 -51.75 -54.84
C LYS A 321 -12.02 -50.36 -54.59
N ALA A 322 -12.27 -49.39 -55.46
CA ALA A 322 -11.82 -48.02 -55.27
C ALA A 322 -12.52 -47.34 -54.08
N ARG A 323 -13.83 -47.55 -53.90
CA ARG A 323 -14.59 -47.07 -52.74
C ARG A 323 -14.09 -47.74 -51.45
N GLU A 324 -13.84 -49.04 -51.46
CA GLU A 324 -13.29 -49.78 -50.32
C GLU A 324 -11.87 -49.31 -49.96
N ARG A 325 -11.01 -49.04 -50.94
CA ARG A 325 -9.67 -48.44 -50.72
C ARG A 325 -9.78 -47.06 -50.10
N LYS A 326 -10.63 -46.18 -50.64
CA LYS A 326 -10.88 -44.83 -50.10
C LYS A 326 -11.43 -44.90 -48.67
N ALA A 327 -12.38 -45.78 -48.40
CA ALA A 327 -12.94 -45.96 -47.06
C ALA A 327 -11.89 -46.48 -46.06
N LYS A 328 -11.02 -47.41 -46.48
CA LYS A 328 -9.92 -47.92 -45.66
C LYS A 328 -8.89 -46.83 -45.38
N GLU A 329 -8.50 -46.05 -46.38
CA GLU A 329 -7.57 -44.93 -46.25
C GLU A 329 -8.15 -43.85 -45.32
N GLU A 330 -9.42 -43.52 -45.46
CA GLU A 330 -10.11 -42.56 -44.58
C GLU A 330 -10.15 -43.07 -43.14
N ARG A 331 -10.38 -44.38 -42.92
CA ARG A 331 -10.33 -44.97 -41.58
C ARG A 331 -8.94 -44.85 -40.96
N ILE A 332 -7.89 -45.19 -41.72
CA ILE A 332 -6.50 -45.05 -41.27
C ILE A 332 -6.18 -43.58 -40.96
N ARG A 333 -6.65 -42.64 -41.78
CA ARG A 333 -6.46 -41.21 -41.55
C ARG A 333 -7.17 -40.75 -40.26
N ARG A 334 -8.40 -41.18 -40.03
CA ARG A 334 -9.16 -40.87 -38.79
C ARG A 334 -8.50 -41.48 -37.55
N GLU A 335 -8.02 -42.71 -37.64
CA GLU A 335 -7.28 -43.37 -36.55
C GLU A 335 -5.96 -42.63 -36.24
N ALA A 336 -5.21 -42.23 -37.27
CA ALA A 336 -3.97 -41.47 -37.11
C ALA A 336 -4.23 -40.07 -36.53
N GLU A 337 -5.30 -39.40 -36.95
CA GLU A 337 -5.72 -38.11 -36.40
C GLU A 337 -6.17 -38.23 -34.95
N ALA A 338 -6.95 -39.27 -34.61
CA ALA A 338 -7.35 -39.57 -33.24
C ALA A 338 -6.12 -39.86 -32.35
N HIS A 339 -5.14 -40.61 -32.86
CA HIS A 339 -3.90 -40.87 -32.12
C HIS A 339 -3.08 -39.59 -31.89
N ARG A 340 -2.96 -38.72 -32.90
CA ARG A 340 -2.31 -37.41 -32.74
C ARG A 340 -3.04 -36.52 -31.73
N ALA A 341 -4.38 -36.51 -31.77
CA ALA A 341 -5.19 -35.76 -30.83
C ALA A 341 -5.06 -36.30 -29.39
N ALA A 342 -5.00 -37.61 -29.20
CA ALA A 342 -4.78 -38.23 -27.90
C ALA A 342 -3.40 -37.86 -27.33
N TYR A 343 -2.35 -37.95 -28.15
CA TYR A 343 -0.99 -37.55 -27.76
C TYR A 343 -0.90 -36.06 -27.41
N ALA A 344 -1.58 -35.19 -28.18
CA ALA A 344 -1.63 -33.77 -27.90
C ALA A 344 -2.29 -33.46 -26.54
N ARG A 345 -3.42 -34.11 -26.23
CA ARG A 345 -4.11 -33.96 -24.93
C ARG A 345 -3.26 -34.44 -23.77
N GLU A 346 -2.53 -35.55 -23.94
CA GLU A 346 -1.63 -36.05 -22.91
C GLU A 346 -0.45 -35.08 -22.69
N ALA A 347 0.11 -34.52 -23.76
CA ALA A 347 1.17 -33.52 -23.66
C ALA A 347 0.70 -32.24 -22.95
N GLU A 348 -0.52 -31.78 -23.25
CA GLU A 348 -1.14 -30.64 -22.56
C GLU A 348 -1.36 -30.93 -21.07
N ALA A 349 -1.89 -32.11 -20.72
CA ALA A 349 -2.10 -32.52 -19.33
C ALA A 349 -0.78 -32.56 -18.53
N ARG A 350 0.30 -33.10 -19.11
CA ARG A 350 1.63 -33.09 -18.48
C ARG A 350 2.18 -31.66 -18.30
N ALA A 351 1.96 -30.78 -19.27
CA ALA A 351 2.37 -29.39 -19.19
C ALA A 351 1.59 -28.62 -18.10
N GLU A 352 0.30 -28.90 -17.94
CA GLU A 352 -0.53 -28.34 -16.86
C GLU A 352 -0.11 -28.84 -15.48
N GLU A 353 0.18 -30.14 -15.33
CA GLU A 353 0.70 -30.70 -14.08
C GLU A 353 2.04 -30.07 -13.70
N GLU A 354 2.95 -29.88 -14.67
CA GLU A 354 4.24 -29.21 -14.43
C GLU A 354 4.06 -27.75 -14.01
N ARG A 355 3.13 -27.01 -14.63
CA ARG A 355 2.79 -25.63 -14.23
C ARG A 355 2.25 -25.58 -12.82
N PHE A 356 1.35 -26.49 -12.46
CA PHE A 356 0.79 -26.57 -11.11
C PHE A 356 1.87 -26.90 -10.07
N ARG A 357 2.80 -27.81 -10.40
CA ARG A 357 3.94 -28.15 -9.55
C ARG A 357 4.88 -26.95 -9.35
N LYS A 358 5.20 -26.22 -10.42
CA LYS A 358 6.01 -24.99 -10.35
C LYS A 358 5.33 -23.93 -9.49
N GLN A 359 4.05 -23.68 -9.70
CA GLN A 359 3.29 -22.71 -8.91
C GLN A 359 3.24 -23.09 -7.42
N THR A 360 3.09 -24.37 -7.11
CA THR A 360 3.12 -24.86 -5.73
C THR A 360 4.51 -24.67 -5.10
N GLN A 361 5.58 -24.94 -5.85
CA GLN A 361 6.96 -24.72 -5.38
C GLN A 361 7.25 -23.23 -5.16
N GLU A 362 6.80 -22.36 -6.06
CA GLU A 362 6.92 -20.91 -5.91
C GLU A 362 6.14 -20.40 -4.70
N GLN A 363 4.91 -20.86 -4.49
CA GLN A 363 4.13 -20.52 -3.30
C GLN A 363 4.82 -20.99 -2.02
N GLN A 364 5.39 -22.20 -2.01
CA GLN A 364 6.18 -22.69 -0.86
C GLN A 364 7.46 -21.87 -0.65
N ALA A 365 8.15 -21.45 -1.72
CA ALA A 365 9.33 -20.60 -1.64
C ALA A 365 8.98 -19.20 -1.09
N GLN A 366 7.89 -18.60 -1.57
CA GLN A 366 7.36 -17.34 -1.07
C GLN A 366 6.95 -17.44 0.39
N ALA A 367 6.27 -18.53 0.79
CA ALA A 367 5.90 -18.77 2.18
C ALA A 367 7.13 -18.92 3.09
N ARG A 368 8.21 -19.58 2.62
CA ARG A 368 9.48 -19.69 3.34
C ARG A 368 10.18 -18.34 3.47
N MET A 369 10.22 -17.55 2.39
CA MET A 369 10.78 -16.18 2.43
C MET A 369 10.01 -15.29 3.40
N LYS A 370 8.68 -15.34 3.37
CA LYS A 370 7.83 -14.60 4.30
C LYS A 370 8.06 -15.04 5.75
N ALA A 371 8.11 -16.34 6.01
CA ALA A 371 8.38 -16.86 7.36
C ALA A 371 9.77 -16.45 7.88
N ALA A 372 10.79 -16.43 7.02
CA ALA A 372 12.13 -15.98 7.37
C ALA A 372 12.18 -14.47 7.67
N TRP A 373 11.43 -13.67 6.91
CA TRP A 373 11.28 -12.23 7.15
C TRP A 373 10.56 -11.95 8.48
N ASP A 374 9.44 -12.63 8.74
CA ASP A 374 8.69 -12.48 9.99
C ASP A 374 9.54 -12.87 11.21
N GLU A 375 10.35 -13.92 11.10
CA GLU A 375 11.29 -14.35 12.14
C GLU A 375 12.39 -13.31 12.39
N ARG A 376 12.90 -12.65 11.33
CA ARG A 376 13.86 -11.56 11.47
C ARG A 376 13.26 -10.37 12.21
N ILE A 377 12.05 -9.96 11.84
CA ILE A 377 11.32 -8.89 12.55
C ILE A 377 11.15 -9.25 14.02
N ARG A 378 10.74 -10.48 14.34
CA ARG A 378 10.58 -10.92 15.74
C ARG A 378 11.88 -10.79 16.54
N ARG A 379 13.02 -11.16 15.94
CA ARG A 379 14.33 -11.01 16.60
C ARG A 379 14.71 -9.54 16.81
N GLU A 380 14.49 -8.71 15.81
CA GLU A 380 14.74 -7.27 15.91
C GLU A 380 13.83 -6.60 16.96
N THR A 381 12.56 -7.02 17.09
CA THR A 381 11.66 -6.52 18.13
C THR A 381 12.10 -6.93 19.53
N VAL A 382 12.53 -8.17 19.73
CA VAL A 382 13.01 -8.64 21.04
C VAL A 382 14.27 -7.87 21.45
N LEU A 383 15.23 -7.69 20.53
CA LEU A 383 16.44 -6.91 20.80
C LEU A 383 16.12 -5.44 21.11
N ALA A 384 15.14 -4.84 20.44
CA ALA A 384 14.71 -3.47 20.71
C ALA A 384 14.05 -3.34 22.10
N GLU A 385 13.25 -4.32 22.51
CA GLU A 385 12.64 -4.36 23.84
C GLU A 385 13.69 -4.55 24.95
N GLU A 386 14.67 -5.44 24.75
CA GLU A 386 15.79 -5.62 25.68
C GLU A 386 16.62 -4.34 25.84
N LEU A 387 16.93 -3.65 24.73
CA LEU A 387 17.70 -2.41 24.76
C LEU A 387 16.92 -1.29 25.47
N LYS A 388 15.61 -1.21 25.23
CA LYS A 388 14.72 -0.26 25.92
C LYS A 388 14.60 -0.57 27.42
N ALA A 389 14.54 -1.85 27.80
CA ALA A 389 14.54 -2.26 29.19
C ALA A 389 15.85 -1.88 29.91
N ALA A 390 17.00 -2.11 29.26
CA ALA A 390 18.31 -1.71 29.79
C ALA A 390 18.44 -0.19 29.94
N GLU A 391 17.96 0.60 28.97
CA GLU A 391 17.93 2.06 29.09
C GLU A 391 17.03 2.53 30.25
N ALA A 392 15.86 1.89 30.44
CA ALA A 392 14.94 2.22 31.52
C ALA A 392 15.55 1.91 32.90
N GLU A 393 16.28 0.81 33.02
CA GLU A 393 17.00 0.44 34.25
C GLU A 393 18.11 1.44 34.57
N GLN A 394 18.92 1.83 33.57
CA GLN A 394 19.93 2.88 33.74
C GLN A 394 19.31 4.22 34.15
N ALA A 395 18.17 4.59 33.56
CA ALA A 395 17.45 5.80 33.93
C ALA A 395 16.95 5.75 35.38
N ARG A 396 16.46 4.59 35.84
CA ARG A 396 16.07 4.40 37.25
C ARG A 396 17.25 4.56 38.20
N LEU A 397 18.40 3.98 37.87
CA LEU A 397 19.62 4.14 38.68
C LEU A 397 20.09 5.60 38.75
N GLN A 398 20.05 6.33 37.62
CA GLN A 398 20.40 7.75 37.60
C GLN A 398 19.40 8.61 38.40
N ALA A 399 18.10 8.34 38.29
CA ALA A 399 17.08 9.03 39.07
C ALA A 399 17.27 8.81 40.58
N ALA A 400 17.55 7.56 40.99
CA ALA A 400 17.85 7.25 42.39
C ALA A 400 19.12 7.97 42.89
N GLN A 401 20.19 8.03 42.10
CA GLN A 401 21.39 8.80 42.43
C GLN A 401 21.16 10.31 42.50
N GLN A 402 20.27 10.85 41.65
CA GLN A 402 19.92 12.26 41.72
C GLN A 402 19.12 12.58 42.97
N GLN A 403 18.19 11.69 43.37
CA GLN A 403 17.41 11.84 44.59
C GLN A 403 18.32 11.83 45.84
N THR A 404 19.30 10.94 45.91
CA THR A 404 20.26 10.93 47.02
C THR A 404 21.12 12.20 47.04
N ARG A 405 21.59 12.66 45.87
CA ARG A 405 22.34 13.92 45.76
C ARG A 405 21.53 15.16 46.11
N SER A 406 20.24 15.21 45.77
CA SER A 406 19.36 16.33 46.10
C SER A 406 18.95 16.34 47.57
N ALA A 407 18.79 15.16 48.19
CA ALA A 407 18.47 15.05 49.62
C ALA A 407 19.67 15.38 50.52
N SER A 408 20.90 15.25 50.01
CA SER A 408 22.12 15.49 50.77
C SER A 408 22.84 16.79 50.40
N ILE A 409 22.19 17.79 49.81
CA ILE A 409 22.81 19.11 49.66
C ILE A 409 23.02 19.62 51.10
N PRO A 410 24.26 19.63 51.62
CA PRO A 410 24.50 20.15 52.95
C PRO A 410 24.04 21.60 52.94
N PHE A 411 23.45 22.08 54.03
CA PHE A 411 23.21 23.51 54.23
C PHE A 411 24.57 24.20 54.28
N ILE A 412 25.17 24.46 53.11
CA ILE A 412 26.43 25.19 52.99
C ILE A 412 26.04 26.66 53.16
N PRO A 413 26.41 27.32 54.27
CA PRO A 413 26.13 28.73 54.44
C PRO A 413 26.66 29.49 53.22
N PRO A 414 25.95 30.52 52.73
CA PRO A 414 26.48 31.36 51.68
C PRO A 414 27.86 31.89 52.09
N GLN A 415 28.89 31.72 51.25
CA GLN A 415 30.28 32.07 51.59
C GLN A 415 30.62 33.54 51.31
N SER A 416 29.60 34.37 51.03
CA SER A 416 29.80 35.80 50.84
C SER A 416 30.12 36.50 52.16
N ASN A 417 31.24 37.22 52.19
CA ASN A 417 31.59 38.12 53.29
C ASN A 417 30.79 39.45 53.25
N ASP A 418 30.15 39.79 52.11
CA ASP A 418 29.29 40.98 52.01
C ASP A 418 27.89 40.65 52.60
N PRO A 419 27.43 41.39 53.63
CA PRO A 419 26.14 41.16 54.27
C PRO A 419 24.95 41.35 53.32
N GLU A 420 25.04 42.24 52.33
CA GLU A 420 23.95 42.44 51.36
C GLU A 420 23.81 41.23 50.43
N ILE A 421 24.94 40.72 49.93
CA ILE A 421 24.96 39.54 49.06
C ILE A 421 24.49 38.31 49.85
N TYR A 422 24.93 38.17 51.10
CA TYR A 422 24.48 37.10 52.00
C TYR A 422 22.96 37.11 52.17
N ASN A 423 22.37 38.27 52.44
CA ASN A 423 20.92 38.43 52.60
C ASN A 423 20.16 38.07 51.32
N TRP A 424 20.70 38.43 50.15
CA TRP A 424 20.13 38.03 48.85
C TRP A 424 20.19 36.53 48.59
N GLU A 425 21.32 35.89 48.89
CA GLU A 425 21.46 34.45 48.75
C GLU A 425 20.51 33.72 49.69
N MET A 426 20.34 34.21 50.91
CA MET A 426 19.36 33.68 51.87
C MET A 426 17.91 33.87 51.38
N TYR A 427 17.57 35.04 50.84
CA TYR A 427 16.28 35.33 50.23
C TYR A 427 15.94 34.34 49.10
N GLU A 428 16.84 34.18 48.14
CA GLU A 428 16.65 33.26 47.00
C GLU A 428 16.59 31.80 47.46
N ARG A 429 17.39 31.41 48.46
CA ARG A 429 17.35 30.05 49.03
C ARG A 429 16.04 29.74 49.71
N ARG A 430 15.51 30.66 50.54
CA ARG A 430 14.20 30.49 51.18
C ARG A 430 13.09 30.37 50.12
N TRP A 431 13.11 31.21 49.09
CA TRP A 431 12.19 31.05 47.96
C TRP A 431 12.37 29.74 47.20
N ALA A 432 13.60 29.27 47.02
CA ALA A 432 13.88 28.00 46.37
C ALA A 432 13.39 26.82 47.20
N ALA A 433 13.47 26.87 48.53
CA ALA A 433 12.90 25.87 49.42
C ALA A 433 11.38 25.79 49.24
N ILE A 434 10.68 26.93 49.34
CA ILE A 434 9.23 27.01 49.12
C ILE A 434 8.83 26.56 47.70
N LYS A 435 9.65 26.82 46.68
CA LYS A 435 9.37 26.43 45.28
C LYS A 435 9.67 24.96 44.96
N ARG A 436 10.74 24.37 45.51
CA ARG A 436 11.18 22.99 45.21
C ARG A 436 10.26 21.96 45.84
N GLU A 437 9.72 22.27 47.01
CA GLU A 437 8.76 21.42 47.69
C GLU A 437 7.38 21.61 47.08
N GLY A 438 7.18 21.00 45.91
CA GLY A 438 5.84 20.58 45.53
C GLY A 438 5.41 19.44 46.44
N VAL A 439 4.69 19.76 47.52
CA VAL A 439 3.82 18.85 48.28
C VAL A 439 4.56 17.69 48.97
N GLU A 440 5.02 17.87 50.22
CA GLU A 440 4.90 16.91 51.37
C GLU A 440 5.95 17.06 52.49
N VAL A 441 7.09 17.76 52.30
CA VAL A 441 8.19 17.68 53.27
C VAL A 441 8.83 19.03 53.64
N VAL A 442 8.03 20.07 53.92
CA VAL A 442 8.55 21.15 54.79
C VAL A 442 8.49 20.57 56.22
N PRO A 443 9.61 20.35 56.93
CA PRO A 443 9.59 19.64 58.22
C PRO A 443 8.91 20.42 59.36
N PHE A 444 8.59 21.69 59.16
CA PHE A 444 8.01 22.57 60.16
C PHE A 444 7.03 23.55 59.50
N ALA A 445 5.95 23.90 60.23
CA ALA A 445 5.04 24.94 59.81
C ALA A 445 5.80 26.28 59.73
N LEU A 446 5.73 26.94 58.58
CA LEU A 446 6.37 28.23 58.35
C LEU A 446 5.69 29.30 59.17
N ARG A 447 6.53 30.12 59.81
CA ARG A 447 6.10 31.32 60.51
C ARG A 447 6.21 32.59 59.65
N PHE A 448 5.51 33.64 60.03
CA PHE A 448 5.48 34.93 59.34
C PHE A 448 6.88 35.55 59.24
N ASP A 449 7.68 35.48 60.29
CA ASP A 449 9.07 35.97 60.34
C ASP A 449 10.06 35.13 59.51
N GLN A 450 9.70 33.87 59.23
CA GLN A 450 10.51 32.95 58.41
C GLN A 450 10.29 33.14 56.92
N LEU A 451 9.23 33.84 56.51
CA LEU A 451 9.00 34.16 55.11
C LEU A 451 10.13 35.03 54.56
N PRO A 452 10.51 34.84 53.29
CA PRO A 452 11.60 35.58 52.68
C PRO A 452 11.16 37.00 52.30
N TRP A 453 10.77 37.86 53.24
CA TRP A 453 10.36 39.23 52.95
C TRP A 453 11.45 40.01 52.20
N PRO A 454 11.10 40.92 51.26
CA PRO A 454 12.08 41.63 50.45
C PRO A 454 12.68 42.80 51.23
N MET A 455 13.34 42.51 52.33
CA MET A 455 13.98 43.45 53.24
C MET A 455 15.33 42.87 53.70
N PHE A 456 16.29 43.71 54.02
CA PHE A 456 17.55 43.21 54.56
C PHE A 456 17.36 42.88 56.05
N HIS A 457 17.48 41.61 56.41
CA HIS A 457 17.40 41.15 57.79
C HIS A 457 18.62 41.60 58.60
N PHE A 458 18.62 42.86 59.05
CA PHE A 458 19.69 43.39 59.91
C PHE A 458 19.39 43.21 61.40
N LYS A 459 18.17 42.77 61.77
CA LYS A 459 17.77 42.62 63.17
C LYS A 459 17.29 41.20 63.45
N PRO A 460 17.74 40.56 64.55
CA PRO A 460 17.26 39.25 65.00
C PRO A 460 15.86 39.28 65.62
N THR A 461 15.11 40.37 65.46
CA THR A 461 13.78 40.56 66.03
C THR A 461 12.70 39.95 65.14
N LEU A 462 11.64 39.48 65.79
CA LEU A 462 10.40 39.05 65.13
C LEU A 462 9.93 40.18 64.20
N ILE A 463 9.75 39.86 62.92
CA ILE A 463 9.25 40.81 61.91
C ILE A 463 7.74 40.87 62.06
N ASP A 464 7.18 42.07 62.21
CA ASP A 464 5.73 42.28 62.16
C ASP A 464 5.33 42.95 60.82
N ILE A 465 4.02 43.02 60.57
CA ILE A 465 3.47 43.63 59.34
C ILE A 465 3.89 45.10 59.23
N ASP A 466 4.00 45.80 60.36
CA ASP A 466 4.35 47.22 60.40
C ASP A 466 5.78 47.51 59.98
N ASP A 467 6.70 46.54 60.17
CA ASP A 467 8.10 46.65 59.75
C ASP A 467 8.28 46.65 58.22
N LEU A 468 7.27 46.24 57.46
CA LEU A 468 7.29 46.22 55.99
C LEU A 468 7.14 47.64 55.41
N CYS A 469 8.21 48.42 55.47
CA CYS A 469 8.27 49.81 54.99
C CYS A 469 8.68 49.92 53.50
N GLU A 470 8.19 50.97 52.83
CA GLU A 470 8.51 51.23 51.41
C GLU A 470 10.01 51.47 51.18
N ASP A 471 10.67 52.19 52.08
CA ASP A 471 12.10 52.51 51.98
C ASP A 471 12.97 51.24 52.01
N GLU A 472 12.69 50.32 52.93
CA GLU A 472 13.47 49.07 53.05
C GLU A 472 13.24 48.13 51.87
N ILE A 473 11.98 48.00 51.42
CA ILE A 473 11.64 47.17 50.26
C ILE A 473 12.23 47.75 48.98
N SER A 474 12.18 49.07 48.80
CA SER A 474 12.76 49.73 47.62
C SER A 474 14.27 49.56 47.60
N TYR A 475 14.95 49.78 48.73
CA TYR A 475 16.39 49.61 48.86
C TYR A 475 16.82 48.17 48.61
N PHE A 476 16.08 47.19 49.14
CA PHE A 476 16.30 45.79 48.87
C PHE A 476 16.14 45.50 47.37
N VAL A 477 14.93 45.60 46.81
CA VAL A 477 14.62 45.15 45.44
C VAL A 477 15.45 45.87 44.36
N LEU A 478 15.77 47.15 44.57
CA LEU A 478 16.54 47.97 43.62
C LEU A 478 18.05 47.90 43.82
N SER A 479 18.55 47.19 44.84
CA SER A 479 19.99 47.05 45.09
C SER A 479 20.73 46.53 43.85
N THR A 480 21.82 47.20 43.49
CA THR A 480 22.70 46.83 42.37
C THR A 480 23.63 45.68 42.72
N LYS A 481 23.78 45.35 44.01
CA LYS A 481 24.63 44.25 44.46
C LYS A 481 23.99 42.87 44.31
N ARG A 482 22.69 42.79 43.99
CA ARG A 482 21.97 41.52 43.81
C ARG A 482 22.60 40.66 42.69
N PRO A 483 23.11 39.44 42.99
CA PRO A 483 23.69 38.56 41.99
C PRO A 483 22.73 38.23 40.83
N GLY A 484 23.19 38.43 39.58
CA GLY A 484 22.40 38.14 38.37
C GLY A 484 21.39 39.20 37.97
N TYR A 485 21.24 40.27 38.76
CA TYR A 485 20.31 41.38 38.49
C TYR A 485 21.01 42.66 38.05
N GLN A 486 22.35 42.69 38.05
CA GLN A 486 23.14 43.86 37.64
C GLN A 486 22.76 44.37 36.23
N LYS A 487 22.42 43.45 35.32
CA LYS A 487 22.06 43.77 33.92
C LYS A 487 20.56 44.03 33.70
N LYS A 488 19.72 43.80 34.70
CA LYS A 488 18.26 43.94 34.57
C LYS A 488 17.81 45.34 34.94
N TYR A 489 16.85 45.88 34.18
CA TYR A 489 16.24 47.18 34.47
C TYR A 489 15.43 47.14 35.76
N ALA A 490 15.34 48.27 36.49
CA ALA A 490 14.60 48.39 37.74
C ALA A 490 13.17 47.84 37.63
N LYS A 491 12.45 48.17 36.55
CA LYS A 491 11.09 47.68 36.26
C LYS A 491 11.01 46.16 36.12
N GLU A 492 12.02 45.51 35.55
CA GLU A 492 12.07 44.05 35.45
C GLU A 492 12.29 43.40 36.81
N ARG A 493 13.11 44.01 37.68
CA ARG A 493 13.33 43.54 39.05
C ARG A 493 12.04 43.62 39.86
N LEU A 494 11.34 44.75 39.80
CA LEU A 494 10.06 44.95 40.48
C LEU A 494 8.99 43.96 39.98
N ARG A 495 8.88 43.75 38.67
CA ARG A 495 7.95 42.73 38.10
C ARG A 495 8.28 41.32 38.56
N HIS A 496 9.56 41.00 38.72
CA HIS A 496 9.97 39.68 39.23
C HIS A 496 9.49 39.48 40.68
N GLU A 497 9.69 40.46 41.56
CA GLU A 497 9.20 40.36 42.94
C GLU A 497 7.69 40.39 43.04
N LEU A 498 7.01 41.14 42.18
CA LEU A 498 5.55 41.13 42.11
C LEU A 498 5.01 39.74 41.79
N LEU A 499 5.71 38.94 40.96
CA LEU A 499 5.31 37.56 40.67
C LEU A 499 5.44 36.62 41.88
N HIS A 500 6.31 36.95 42.83
CA HIS A 500 6.50 36.20 44.07
C HIS A 500 5.40 36.50 45.10
N TYR A 501 5.01 37.77 45.23
CA TYR A 501 4.04 38.23 46.23
C TYR A 501 2.60 38.39 45.72
N HIS A 502 2.36 38.17 44.43
CA HIS A 502 1.01 38.24 43.87
C HIS A 502 0.04 37.38 44.68
N PRO A 503 -1.11 37.91 45.14
CA PRO A 503 -1.98 37.25 46.12
C PRO A 503 -2.39 35.83 45.67
N ASP A 504 -2.75 35.67 44.41
CA ASP A 504 -3.12 34.36 43.84
C ASP A 504 -1.97 33.32 43.95
N LYS A 505 -0.75 33.69 43.54
CA LYS A 505 0.40 32.77 43.54
C LYS A 505 0.94 32.55 44.95
N PHE A 506 0.92 33.59 45.77
CA PHE A 506 1.33 33.53 47.16
C PHE A 506 0.40 32.61 47.95
N ASN A 507 -0.92 32.78 47.80
CA ASN A 507 -1.92 31.95 48.46
C ASN A 507 -1.82 30.49 48.05
N ALA A 508 -1.63 30.22 46.76
CA ALA A 508 -1.51 28.85 46.27
C ALA A 508 -0.20 28.15 46.68
N ARG A 509 0.90 28.91 46.85
CA ARG A 509 2.25 28.34 47.04
C ARG A 509 2.77 28.40 48.47
N VAL A 510 2.38 29.41 49.26
CA VAL A 510 3.00 29.70 50.55
C VAL A 510 2.05 29.34 51.71
N LEU A 511 0.77 29.74 51.62
CA LEU A 511 -0.20 29.52 52.71
C LEU A 511 -0.40 28.07 53.15
N PRO A 512 -0.35 27.04 52.27
CA PRO A 512 -0.50 25.66 52.70
C PRO A 512 0.57 25.22 53.71
N TYR A 513 1.74 25.87 53.70
CA TYR A 513 2.87 25.56 54.56
C TYR A 513 2.94 26.42 55.83
N MET A 514 2.08 27.43 55.94
CA MET A 514 2.06 28.33 57.08
C MET A 514 1.20 27.82 58.23
N LEU A 515 1.65 28.14 59.45
CA LEU A 515 0.86 27.93 60.66
C LEU A 515 -0.48 28.66 60.55
N GLU A 516 -1.58 27.99 60.93
CA GLU A 516 -2.95 28.50 60.71
C GLU A 516 -3.17 29.89 61.35
N GLU A 517 -2.62 30.11 62.54
CA GLU A 517 -2.68 31.38 63.29
C GLU A 517 -1.96 32.54 62.58
N GLU A 518 -0.98 32.24 61.73
CA GLU A 518 -0.15 33.25 61.06
C GLU A 518 -0.53 33.44 59.58
N ARG A 519 -1.47 32.64 59.04
CA ARG A 519 -1.94 32.74 57.65
C ARG A 519 -2.53 34.11 57.34
N GLU A 520 -3.42 34.61 58.20
CA GLU A 520 -4.06 35.92 58.00
C GLU A 520 -3.02 37.04 58.00
N LYS A 521 -2.05 36.99 58.92
CA LYS A 521 -0.94 37.93 58.97
C LYS A 521 -0.10 37.90 57.70
N ALA A 522 0.21 36.72 57.17
CA ALA A 522 0.96 36.59 55.93
C ALA A 522 0.22 37.09 54.69
N VAL A 523 -1.09 36.87 54.60
CA VAL A 523 -1.91 37.44 53.52
C VAL A 523 -1.89 38.96 53.58
N ALA A 524 -2.03 39.54 54.78
CA ALA A 524 -1.93 40.99 54.98
C ALA A 524 -0.54 41.53 54.61
N GLY A 525 0.53 40.86 55.06
CA GLY A 525 1.91 41.21 54.71
C GLY A 525 2.19 41.13 53.21
N ALA A 526 1.79 40.05 52.54
CA ALA A 526 1.94 39.90 51.09
C ALA A 526 1.16 40.96 50.30
N SER A 527 -0.03 41.33 50.79
CA SER A 527 -0.83 42.41 50.22
C SER A 527 -0.15 43.78 50.37
N LYS A 528 0.42 44.07 51.55
CA LYS A 528 1.20 45.30 51.82
C LYS A 528 2.43 45.38 50.92
N VAL A 529 3.21 44.31 50.80
CA VAL A 529 4.37 44.23 49.88
C VAL A 529 3.94 44.44 48.43
N THR A 530 2.87 43.78 47.98
CA THR A 530 2.35 43.92 46.61
C THR A 530 1.95 45.36 46.29
N MET A 531 1.30 46.05 47.23
CA MET A 531 0.93 47.46 47.10
C MET A 531 2.18 48.35 46.96
N ILE A 532 3.18 48.16 47.83
CA ILE A 532 4.45 48.89 47.78
C ILE A 532 5.17 48.66 46.44
N LEU A 533 5.28 47.40 46.00
CA LEU A 533 5.90 47.07 44.71
C LEU A 533 5.16 47.71 43.52
N HIS A 534 3.83 47.82 43.57
CA HIS A 534 3.05 48.51 42.56
C HIS A 534 3.29 50.03 42.56
N ASN A 535 3.40 50.66 43.74
CA ASN A 535 3.71 52.08 43.86
C ASN A 535 5.11 52.38 43.29
N LEU A 536 6.11 51.55 43.65
CA LEU A 536 7.47 51.65 43.10
C LEU A 536 7.48 51.44 41.57
N LEU A 537 6.67 50.53 41.05
CA LEU A 537 6.59 50.29 39.60
C LEU A 537 5.97 51.48 38.85
N ARG A 538 5.02 52.19 39.46
CA ARG A 538 4.42 53.42 38.91
C ARG A 538 5.39 54.60 38.95
N ASN A 539 6.16 54.72 40.04
CA ASN A 539 7.08 55.83 40.27
C ASN A 539 8.46 55.63 39.61
N SER A 540 8.79 54.41 39.17
CA SER A 540 10.08 54.11 38.56
C SER A 540 10.21 54.74 37.16
N PRO A 541 11.28 55.54 36.90
CA PRO A 541 11.53 56.14 35.59
C PRO A 541 11.68 55.04 34.52
N ALA A 542 11.23 55.36 33.30
CA ALA A 542 11.15 54.42 32.18
C ALA A 542 12.49 53.93 31.66
#